data_AF-A0A336L643-F1
#
_entry.id   AF-A0A336L643-F1
#
_cell.length_a   1.000
_cell.length_b   1.000
_cell.length_c   1.000
_cell.angle_alpha   90.00
_cell.angle_beta   90.00
_cell.angle_gamma   90.00
#
_symmetry.space_group_name_H-M   'P 1'
#
loop_
_entity.id
_entity.type
_entity.pdbx_description
1 polymer ?
#
loop_
_entity_poly.entity_id
_entity_poly.type
_entity_poly.pdbx_seq_one_letter_code
_entity_poly.pdbx_strand_id
1 'polypeptide(L)'
;MSPDTMNPASPADSTFSMSSSRDFDPRTRAFSDEELKPQPMIKKSRKQFVPDEMKDDKYWARRRKNNMAAKRSRDARRMKENQIALRAGYLEKEVASLIKLKTLKNTQKY
;
A
#
# COMPACT_ATOMS: atom_id res chain seq x y z
N MET A 1 32.24 -6.65 -24.47
CA MET A 1 30.94 -5.95 -24.39
C MET A 1 29.85 -7.01 -24.53
N SER A 2 29.14 -7.36 -23.45
CA SER A 2 28.02 -8.31 -23.51
C SER A 2 26.71 -7.55 -23.31
N PRO A 3 25.66 -7.81 -24.10
CA PRO A 3 24.44 -7.02 -24.06
C PRO A 3 23.63 -7.32 -22.80
N ASP A 4 23.19 -6.25 -22.13
CA ASP A 4 22.26 -6.31 -20.99
C ASP A 4 20.94 -6.99 -21.40
N THR A 5 20.69 -8.18 -20.85
CA THR A 5 19.34 -8.77 -20.85
C THR A 5 18.43 -7.94 -19.94
N MET A 6 17.76 -6.95 -20.52
CA MET A 6 16.60 -6.30 -19.91
C MET A 6 15.50 -7.36 -19.72
N ASN A 7 15.37 -7.84 -18.50
CA ASN A 7 14.22 -8.65 -18.10
C ASN A 7 12.98 -7.73 -18.07
N PRO A 8 11.92 -7.98 -18.87
CA PRO A 8 10.76 -7.10 -18.92
C PRO A 8 10.10 -7.00 -17.55
N ALA A 9 9.74 -5.78 -17.14
CA ALA A 9 8.97 -5.53 -15.94
C ALA A 9 7.67 -6.35 -16.00
N SER A 10 7.41 -7.13 -14.93
CA SER A 10 6.16 -7.85 -14.80
C SER A 10 5.00 -6.84 -14.79
N PRO A 11 3.89 -7.07 -15.52
CA PRO A 11 2.78 -6.12 -15.64
C PRO A 11 2.11 -5.75 -14.30
N ALA A 12 2.41 -6.48 -13.22
CA ALA A 12 1.98 -6.17 -11.86
C ALA A 12 2.71 -4.98 -11.21
N ASP A 13 3.87 -4.53 -11.74
CA ASP A 13 4.63 -3.41 -11.18
C ASP A 13 4.21 -2.04 -11.75
N SER A 14 3.45 -1.99 -12.84
CA SER A 14 3.17 -0.76 -13.60
C SER A 14 1.86 -0.04 -13.26
N THR A 15 0.93 -0.64 -12.53
CA THR A 15 -0.43 -0.07 -12.37
C THR A 15 -0.63 0.78 -11.12
N PHE A 16 0.34 0.86 -10.19
CA PHE A 16 0.04 1.42 -8.86
C PHE A 16 0.83 2.67 -8.44
N SER A 17 1.93 3.06 -9.10
CA SER A 17 2.91 3.93 -8.44
C SER A 17 3.27 5.19 -9.23
N MET A 18 2.54 6.28 -8.96
CA MET A 18 3.07 7.57 -8.49
C MET A 18 2.06 8.72 -8.64
N SER A 19 1.04 8.59 -9.50
CA SER A 19 0.09 9.69 -9.75
C SER A 19 -0.95 9.88 -8.63
N SER A 20 -1.27 8.84 -7.86
CA SER A 20 -2.38 8.84 -6.88
C SER A 20 -2.07 9.50 -5.53
N SER A 21 -0.85 10.01 -5.32
CA SER A 21 -0.47 10.63 -4.04
C SER A 21 -0.88 12.10 -3.92
N ARG A 22 -1.14 12.79 -5.04
CA ARG A 22 -1.35 14.24 -5.05
C ARG A 22 -2.81 14.65 -4.80
N ASP A 23 -3.76 13.73 -4.98
CA ASP A 23 -5.19 14.05 -5.02
C ASP A 23 -6.05 13.09 -4.17
N PHE A 24 -5.61 12.74 -2.94
CA PHE A 24 -6.45 11.96 -2.03
C PHE A 24 -7.38 12.88 -1.23
N ASP A 25 -8.66 12.91 -1.60
CA ASP A 25 -9.71 13.55 -0.83
C ASP A 25 -10.53 12.51 -0.03
N PRO A 26 -10.51 12.55 1.33
CA PRO A 26 -11.23 11.60 2.16
C PRO A 26 -12.75 11.68 2.04
N ARG A 27 -13.29 12.77 1.47
CA ARG A 27 -14.75 12.96 1.31
C ARG A 27 -15.31 12.21 0.11
N THR A 28 -14.56 12.19 -0.98
CA THR A 28 -15.02 11.68 -2.28
C THR A 28 -14.44 10.30 -2.60
N ARG A 29 -13.25 9.99 -2.09
CA ARG A 29 -12.59 8.73 -2.41
C ARG A 29 -13.17 7.58 -1.59
N ALA A 30 -13.62 6.53 -2.28
CA ALA A 30 -14.02 5.27 -1.69
C ALA A 30 -13.02 4.14 -1.93
N PHE A 31 -12.72 3.37 -0.87
CA PHE A 31 -12.05 2.08 -1.00
C PHE A 31 -13.08 1.02 -1.35
N SER A 32 -12.76 0.18 -2.33
CA SER A 32 -13.54 -1.02 -2.61
C SER A 32 -13.24 -2.12 -1.60
N ASP A 33 -14.14 -3.09 -1.46
CA ASP A 33 -13.92 -4.24 -0.59
C ASP A 33 -12.64 -5.02 -0.97
N GLU A 34 -12.32 -5.09 -2.27
CA GLU A 34 -11.08 -5.71 -2.75
C GLU A 34 -9.84 -4.92 -2.30
N GLU A 35 -9.91 -3.59 -2.29
CA GLU A 35 -8.82 -2.77 -1.78
C GLU A 35 -8.65 -2.89 -0.26
N LEU A 36 -9.71 -3.18 0.49
CA LEU A 36 -9.61 -3.32 1.95
C LEU A 36 -9.11 -4.70 2.39
N LYS A 37 -9.14 -5.70 1.50
CA LYS A 37 -8.64 -7.04 1.81
C LYS A 37 -7.15 -7.00 2.15
N PRO A 38 -6.72 -7.77 3.17
CA PRO A 38 -5.30 -7.91 3.47
C PRO A 38 -4.58 -8.54 2.28
N GLN A 39 -3.33 -8.11 2.07
CA GLN A 39 -2.48 -8.71 1.05
C GLN A 39 -2.33 -10.22 1.32
N PRO A 40 -2.42 -11.08 0.28
CA PRO A 40 -2.33 -12.51 0.46
C PRO A 40 -1.01 -12.91 1.12
N MET A 41 -1.08 -13.81 2.10
CA MET A 41 0.11 -14.30 2.79
C MET A 41 0.88 -15.26 1.88
N ILE A 42 1.94 -14.77 1.25
CA ILE A 42 2.82 -15.57 0.42
C ILE A 42 3.85 -16.28 1.32
N LYS A 43 3.89 -17.61 1.26
CA LYS A 43 4.91 -18.39 1.96
C LYS A 43 6.29 -18.07 1.38
N LYS A 44 7.19 -17.56 2.22
CA LYS A 44 8.58 -17.32 1.84
C LYS A 44 9.28 -18.65 1.53
N SER A 45 10.10 -18.65 0.48
CA SER A 45 11.03 -19.75 0.25
C SER A 45 12.02 -19.89 1.42
N ARG A 46 12.54 -21.11 1.62
CA ARG A 46 13.59 -21.36 2.62
C ARG A 46 14.78 -20.46 2.32
N LYS A 47 15.28 -19.77 3.36
CA LYS A 47 16.43 -18.88 3.23
C LYS A 47 17.68 -19.70 2.93
N GLN A 48 18.30 -19.45 1.78
CA GLN A 48 19.61 -19.98 1.42
C GLN A 48 20.64 -18.88 1.68
N PHE A 49 21.63 -19.18 2.51
CA PHE A 49 22.72 -18.25 2.81
C PHE A 49 23.82 -18.42 1.77
N VAL A 50 24.36 -17.32 1.28
CA VAL A 50 25.54 -17.31 0.41
C VAL A 50 26.75 -17.07 1.31
N PRO A 51 27.73 -18.00 1.37
CA PRO A 51 28.98 -17.79 2.09
C PRO A 51 29.67 -16.49 1.66
N ASP A 52 30.42 -15.86 2.56
CA ASP A 52 31.03 -14.55 2.31
C ASP A 52 31.99 -14.56 1.11
N GLU A 53 32.77 -15.64 0.99
CA GLU A 53 33.68 -15.90 -0.12
C GLU A 53 32.97 -16.02 -1.48
N MET A 54 31.67 -16.33 -1.48
CA MET A 54 30.84 -16.51 -2.68
C MET A 54 29.93 -15.31 -2.97
N LYS A 55 30.06 -14.19 -2.24
CA LYS A 55 29.30 -12.96 -2.49
C LYS A 55 29.89 -12.17 -3.66
N ASP A 56 29.53 -12.60 -4.86
CA ASP A 56 29.88 -11.93 -6.12
C ASP A 56 29.07 -10.66 -6.41
N ASP A 57 29.44 -9.94 -7.47
CA ASP A 57 28.71 -8.74 -7.93
C ASP A 57 27.24 -9.04 -8.25
N LYS A 58 26.96 -10.24 -8.78
CA LYS A 58 25.61 -10.68 -9.09
C LYS A 58 24.77 -10.81 -7.82
N TYR A 59 25.32 -11.32 -6.73
CA TYR A 59 24.70 -11.36 -5.41
C TYR A 59 24.40 -9.95 -4.90
N TRP A 60 25.36 -9.04 -4.97
CA TRP A 60 25.17 -7.66 -4.53
C TRP A 60 24.13 -6.90 -5.36
N ALA A 61 24.08 -7.11 -6.67
CA ALA A 61 23.04 -6.57 -7.54
C ALA A 61 21.64 -7.08 -7.14
N ARG A 62 21.49 -8.40 -6.91
CA ARG A 62 20.22 -8.97 -6.40
C ARG A 62 19.84 -8.39 -5.04
N ARG A 63 20.80 -8.24 -4.13
CA ARG A 63 20.58 -7.70 -2.77
C ARG A 63 20.10 -6.25 -2.81
N ARG A 64 20.74 -5.41 -3.64
CA ARG A 64 20.33 -4.02 -3.87
C ARG A 64 18.92 -3.95 -4.46
N LYS A 65 18.61 -4.75 -5.48
CA LYS A 65 17.26 -4.82 -6.08
C LYS A 65 16.20 -5.21 -5.05
N ASN A 66 16.45 -6.22 -4.22
CA ASN A 66 15.52 -6.63 -3.18
C ASN A 66 15.31 -5.57 -2.10
N ASN A 67 16.37 -4.84 -1.70
CA ASN A 67 16.23 -3.73 -0.74
C ASN A 67 15.36 -2.60 -1.30
N MET A 68 15.55 -2.24 -2.58
CA MET A 68 14.72 -1.25 -3.25
C MET A 68 13.26 -1.69 -3.35
N ALA A 69 13.02 -2.95 -3.74
CA ALA A 69 11.67 -3.52 -3.80
C ALA A 69 10.99 -3.54 -2.41
N ALA A 70 11.73 -3.93 -1.36
CA ALA A 70 11.24 -3.92 0.01
C ALA A 70 10.89 -2.51 0.49
N LYS A 71 11.71 -1.50 0.16
CA LYS A 71 11.41 -0.10 0.47
C LYS A 71 10.13 0.34 -0.24
N ARG A 72 10.03 0.13 -1.56
CA ARG A 72 8.83 0.50 -2.35
C ARG A 72 7.57 -0.17 -1.80
N SER A 73 7.63 -1.46 -1.47
CA SER A 73 6.50 -2.20 -0.88
C SER A 73 6.05 -1.62 0.46
N ARG A 74 7.00 -1.27 1.34
CA ARG A 74 6.71 -0.61 2.62
C ARG A 74 6.07 0.76 2.43
N ASP A 75 6.62 1.56 1.52
CA ASP A 75 6.11 2.92 1.27
C ASP A 75 4.71 2.88 0.65
N ALA A 76 4.44 1.96 -0.27
CA ALA A 76 3.11 1.76 -0.84
C ALA A 76 2.08 1.31 0.22
N ARG A 77 2.46 0.38 1.11
CA ARG A 77 1.59 -0.04 2.23
C ARG A 77 1.28 1.14 3.15
N ARG A 78 2.30 1.87 3.59
CA ARG A 78 2.14 3.03 4.48
C ARG A 78 1.23 4.09 3.86
N MET A 79 1.40 4.39 2.57
CA MET A 79 0.55 5.35 1.87
C MET A 79 -0.91 4.91 1.89
N LYS A 80 -1.20 3.64 1.60
CA LYS A 80 -2.56 3.09 1.63
C LYS A 80 -3.16 3.14 3.04
N GLU A 81 -2.40 2.76 4.06
CA GLU A 81 -2.81 2.84 5.47
C GLU A 81 -3.14 4.28 5.88
N ASN A 82 -2.30 5.25 5.51
CA ASN A 82 -2.56 6.66 5.79
C ASN A 82 -3.84 7.17 5.11
N GLN A 83 -4.08 6.78 3.86
CA GLN A 83 -5.32 7.13 3.15
C GLN A 83 -6.55 6.54 3.84
N ILE A 84 -6.48 5.28 4.29
CA ILE A 84 -7.55 4.62 5.05
C ILE A 84 -7.81 5.37 6.37
N ALA A 85 -6.76 5.71 7.11
CA ALA A 85 -6.86 6.44 8.37
C ALA A 85 -7.52 7.81 8.20
N LEU A 86 -7.12 8.58 7.18
CA LEU A 86 -7.72 9.88 6.86
C LEU A 86 -9.22 9.75 6.56
N ARG A 87 -9.61 8.75 5.75
CA ARG A 87 -11.01 8.53 5.42
C ARG A 87 -11.84 8.05 6.62
N ALA A 88 -11.30 7.12 7.41
CA ALA A 88 -11.96 6.63 8.62
C ALA A 88 -12.27 7.79 9.58
N GLY A 89 -11.27 8.63 9.87
CA GLY A 89 -11.45 9.79 10.74
C GLY A 89 -12.42 10.84 10.18
N TYR A 90 -12.55 10.97 8.87
CA TYR A 90 -13.61 11.81 8.26
C TYR A 90 -15.00 11.21 8.49
N LEU A 91 -15.18 9.92 8.17
CA LEU A 91 -16.46 9.23 8.32
C LEU A 91 -16.94 9.18 9.77
N GLU A 92 -16.04 8.97 10.73
CA GLU A 92 -16.37 9.00 12.16
C GLU A 92 -16.98 10.35 12.60
N LYS A 93 -16.43 11.47 12.11
CA LYS A 93 -16.95 12.82 12.39
C LYS A 93 -18.32 13.06 11.75
N GLU A 94 -18.49 12.65 10.49
CA GLU A 94 -19.77 12.77 9.78
C GLU A 94 -20.86 11.94 10.47
N VAL A 95 -20.57 10.68 10.80
CA VAL A 95 -21.50 9.79 11.50
C VAL A 95 -21.89 10.37 12.86
N ALA A 96 -20.94 10.86 13.65
CA ALA A 96 -21.24 11.49 14.95
C ALA A 96 -22.17 12.72 14.80
N SER A 97 -21.92 13.54 13.78
CA SER A 97 -22.73 14.72 13.48
C SER A 97 -24.16 14.35 13.07
N LEU A 98 -24.32 13.35 12.21
CA LEU A 98 -25.61 12.84 11.77
C LEU A 98 -26.41 12.20 12.91
N ILE A 99 -25.74 11.44 13.79
CA ILE A 99 -26.36 10.85 14.98
C ILE A 99 -26.89 11.97 15.89
N LYS A 100 -26.08 12.99 16.18
CA LYS A 100 -26.51 14.15 16.99
C LYS A 100 -27.72 14.86 16.38
N LEU A 101 -27.75 15.02 15.07
CA LEU A 101 -28.86 15.68 14.38
C LEU A 101 -30.13 14.83 14.44
N LYS A 102 -30.01 13.51 14.28
CA LYS A 102 -31.12 12.56 14.40
C LYS A 102 -31.70 12.52 15.81
N THR A 103 -30.85 12.51 16.85
CA THR A 103 -31.32 12.52 18.24
C THR A 103 -32.06 13.81 18.55
N LEU A 104 -31.52 14.97 18.17
CA LEU A 104 -32.18 16.27 18.34
C LEU A 104 -33.54 16.32 17.63
N LYS A 105 -33.64 15.84 16.39
CA LYS A 105 -34.92 15.81 15.67
C LYS A 105 -35.95 14.89 16.33
N ASN A 106 -35.53 13.76 16.87
CA ASN A 106 -36.43 12.85 17.58
C ASN A 106 -36.93 13.45 18.89
N THR A 107 -36.08 14.16 19.64
CA THR A 107 -36.50 14.85 20.88
C THR A 107 -37.45 16.02 20.65
N GLN A 108 -37.44 16.62 19.45
CA GLN A 108 -38.38 17.69 19.08
C GLN A 108 -39.72 17.15 18.53
N LYS A 109 -39.81 15.83 18.31
CA LYS A 109 -41.00 15.16 17.76
C LYS A 109 -41.93 14.64 18.86
N TYR A 110 -41.55 14.84 20.12
CA TYR A 110 -42.33 14.60 21.34
C TYR A 110 -42.34 15.88 22.16
#